data_AF-A0A9Q3Z883-F1
#
_entry.id   AF-A0A9Q3Z883-F1
#
_cell.length_a   1.000
_cell.length_b   1.000
_cell.length_c   1.000
_cell.angle_alpha   90.00
_cell.angle_beta   90.00
_cell.angle_gamma   90.00
#
_symmetry.space_group_name_H-M   'P 1'
#
loop_
_entity.id
_entity.type
_entity.pdbx_description
1 polymer ?
#
loop_
_entity_poly.entity_id
_entity_poly.type
_entity_poly.pdbx_seq_one_letter_code
_entity_poly.pdbx_strand_id
1 'polypeptide(L)' 'MTAQDVPEVGTVVVDTRSDQLGEVMGAEGPYVQLRPLGGGIEWDVPPRALREATTSDELRAKVREVNASRRWAG' A
#
# COMPACT_ATOMS: atom_id res chain seq x y z
N MET A 1 21.04 -15.69 1.86
CA MET A 1 19.59 -15.52 2.02
C MET A 1 19.21 -14.40 1.08
N THR A 2 18.81 -14.76 -0.12
CA THR A 2 18.60 -13.85 -1.25
C THR A 2 17.42 -12.91 -0.96
N ALA A 3 17.53 -11.66 -1.41
CA ALA A 3 16.51 -10.60 -1.29
C ALA A 3 15.28 -10.91 -2.16
N GLN A 4 14.67 -12.08 -1.96
CA GLN A 4 13.61 -12.61 -2.81
C GLN A 4 12.28 -11.96 -2.45
N ASP A 5 11.73 -11.26 -3.46
CA ASP A 5 10.38 -10.73 -3.60
C ASP A 5 9.95 -9.57 -2.69
N VAL A 6 10.78 -8.53 -2.59
CA VAL A 6 10.19 -7.20 -2.35
C VAL A 6 9.65 -6.71 -3.70
N PRO A 7 8.35 -6.36 -3.79
CA PRO A 7 7.77 -5.78 -5.01
C PRO A 7 8.57 -4.57 -5.49
N GLU A 8 8.60 -4.33 -6.80
CA GLU A 8 9.36 -3.20 -7.36
C GLU A 8 8.83 -1.86 -6.82
N VAL A 9 9.73 -0.90 -6.62
CA VAL A 9 9.34 0.48 -6.29
C VAL A 9 8.39 1.02 -7.37
N GLY A 10 7.30 1.64 -6.95
CA GLY A 10 6.20 2.06 -7.83
C GLY A 10 5.07 1.01 -7.98
N THR A 11 5.28 -0.22 -7.51
CA THR A 11 4.23 -1.26 -7.55
C THR A 11 3.16 -0.97 -6.50
N VAL A 12 1.90 -1.06 -6.89
CA VAL A 12 0.77 -0.97 -5.96
C VAL A 12 0.50 -2.33 -5.34
N VAL A 13 0.48 -2.35 -4.01
CA VAL A 13 0.29 -3.56 -3.21
C VAL A 13 -0.71 -3.31 -2.09
N VAL A 14 -1.27 -4.40 -1.56
CA VAL A 14 -2.17 -4.39 -0.41
C VAL A 14 -1.39 -4.79 0.85
N ASP A 15 -1.37 -3.92 1.86
CA ASP A 15 -1.05 -4.31 3.23
C ASP A 15 -2.24 -5.08 3.80
N THR A 16 -2.10 -6.40 3.85
CA THR A 16 -3.17 -7.31 4.31
C THR A 16 -3.50 -7.16 5.80
N ARG A 17 -2.66 -6.48 6.60
CA ARG A 17 -2.92 -6.24 8.03
C ARG A 17 -4.02 -5.22 8.25
N SER A 18 -4.10 -4.22 7.37
CA SER A 18 -5.06 -3.11 7.44
C SER A 18 -6.02 -3.05 6.25
N ASP A 19 -5.85 -3.94 5.27
CA ASP A 19 -6.58 -3.92 3.99
C ASP A 19 -6.44 -2.55 3.29
N GLN A 20 -5.23 -2.00 3.32
CA GLN A 20 -4.89 -0.70 2.72
C GLN A 20 -3.98 -0.89 1.51
N LEU A 21 -4.24 -0.10 0.46
CA LEU A 21 -3.40 -0.04 -0.72
C LEU A 21 -2.32 1.02 -0.55
N GLY A 22 -1.12 0.68 -0.98
CA GLY A 22 0.01 1.60 -1.03
C GLY A 22 0.93 1.30 -2.20
N GLU A 23 1.64 2.33 -2.64
CA GLU A 23 2.72 2.23 -3.61
C GLU A 23 4.03 1.92 -2.87
N VAL A 24 4.79 0.97 -3.39
CA VAL A 24 6.10 0.62 -2.81
C VAL A 24 7.08 1.76 -3.06
N MET A 25 7.65 2.29 -1.97
CA MET A 25 8.68 3.35 -2.03
C MET A 25 10.10 2.78 -1.94
N GLY A 26 10.24 1.59 -1.36
CA GLY A 26 11.52 0.91 -1.17
C GLY A 26 11.44 -0.13 -0.07
N ALA A 27 12.60 -0.67 0.31
CA ALA A 27 12.76 -1.52 1.48
C ALA A 27 13.76 -0.92 2.45
N GLU A 28 13.44 -0.94 3.73
CA GLU A 28 14.34 -0.53 4.80
C GLU A 28 14.42 -1.65 5.85
N GLY A 29 15.62 -2.23 6.00
CA GLY A 29 15.82 -3.38 6.88
C GLY A 29 14.87 -4.55 6.54
N PRO A 30 14.09 -5.07 7.50
CA PRO A 30 13.17 -6.17 7.26
C PRO A 30 11.79 -5.74 6.74
N TYR A 31 11.59 -4.45 6.44
CA TYR A 31 10.30 -3.87 6.06
C TYR A 31 10.32 -3.28 4.65
N VAL A 32 9.14 -3.25 4.04
CA VAL A 32 8.84 -2.51 2.81
C VAL A 32 8.13 -1.23 3.22
N GLN A 33 8.57 -0.11 2.67
CA GLN A 33 7.94 1.18 2.89
C GLN A 33 6.86 1.39 1.82
N LEU A 34 5.64 1.66 2.26
CA LEU A 34 4.51 1.99 1.39
C LEU A 34 4.09 3.44 1.57
N ARG A 35 3.52 4.02 0.52
CA ARG A 35 2.91 5.35 0.53
C ARG A 35 1.46 5.28 0.03
N PRO A 36 0.52 6.09 0.54
CA PRO A 36 -0.85 6.08 0.03
C PRO A 36 -0.89 6.59 -1.42
N LEU A 37 -1.77 6.05 -2.26
CA LEU A 37 -1.85 6.40 -3.69
C LEU A 37 -2.18 7.89 -3.95
N GLY A 38 -2.90 8.54 -3.03
CA GLY A 38 -3.19 9.99 -3.07
C GLY A 38 -2.14 10.87 -2.40
N GLY A 39 -1.02 10.30 -1.95
CA GLY A 39 -0.05 10.95 -1.07
C GLY A 39 -0.44 10.87 0.40
N GLY A 40 0.52 11.12 1.28
CA GLY A 40 0.34 11.01 2.72
C GLY A 40 1.58 10.48 3.42
N ILE A 41 1.40 10.01 4.65
CA ILE A 41 2.48 9.50 5.49
C ILE A 41 2.82 8.07 5.05
N GLU A 42 4.11 7.82 4.85
CA GLU A 42 4.63 6.49 4.56
C GLU A 42 4.51 5.56 5.78
N TRP A 43 4.37 4.26 5.54
CA TRP A 43 4.33 3.28 6.61
C TRP A 43 5.08 1.99 6.25
N ASP A 44 5.56 1.32 7.28
CA ASP A 44 6.33 0.10 7.15
C ASP A 44 5.45 -1.15 7.20
N VAL A 45 5.72 -2.08 6.28
CA VAL A 45 5.00 -3.35 6.14
C VAL A 45 5.97 -4.51 6.04
N PRO A 46 5.78 -5.59 6.82
CA PRO A 46 6.55 -6.81 6.61
C PRO A 46 6.29 -7.37 5.20
N PRO A 47 7.30 -7.78 4.41
CA PRO A 47 7.10 -8.32 3.06
C PRO A 47 6.05 -9.43 2.99
N ARG A 48 6.00 -10.31 4.02
CA ARG A 48 5.01 -11.40 4.15
C ARG A 48 3.55 -10.95 4.27
N ALA A 49 3.32 -9.67 4.54
CA ALA A 49 1.99 -9.08 4.67
C ALA A 49 1.57 -8.33 3.41
N LEU A 50 2.41 -8.31 2.37
CA LEU A 50 2.09 -7.74 1.07
C LEU A 50 1.40 -8.76 0.18
N ARG A 51 0.42 -8.27 -0.58
CA ARG A 51 -0.21 -8.98 -1.70
C ARG A 51 -0.26 -8.05 -2.90
N GLU A 52 -0.02 -8.57 -4.10
CA GLU A 52 -0.25 -7.82 -5.34
C GLU A 52 -1.68 -7.26 -5.39
N ALA A 53 -1.81 -5.98 -5.74
CA ALA A 53 -3.10 -5.38 -5.94
C ALA A 53 -3.76 -5.95 -7.20
N THR A 54 -5.04 -6.32 -7.10
CA THR A 54 -5.85 -6.63 -8.29
C THR A 54 -6.50 -5.35 -8.80
N THR A 55 -6.94 -5.34 -10.06
CA THR A 55 -7.74 -4.23 -10.61
C THR A 55 -8.99 -3.92 -9.76
N SER A 56 -9.57 -4.93 -9.12
CA SER A 56 -10.70 -4.74 -8.20
C SER A 56 -10.29 -4.03 -6.90
N ASP A 57 -9.08 -4.27 -6.41
CA ASP A 57 -8.52 -3.58 -5.24
C ASP A 57 -8.29 -2.10 -5.56
N GLU A 58 -7.70 -1.78 -6.70
CA GLU A 58 -7.48 -0.39 -7.16
C GLU A 58 -8.79 0.39 -7.29
N LEU A 59 -9.82 -0.24 -7.87
CA LEU A 59 -11.16 0.35 -7.95
C LEU A 59 -11.77 0.60 -6.57
N ARG A 60 -11.58 -0.32 -5.61
CA ARG A 60 -12.03 -0.15 -4.21
C ARG A 60 -11.26 0.96 -3.50
N ALA A 61 -9.95 1.10 -3.73
CA ALA A 61 -9.17 2.23 -3.20
C ALA A 61 -9.75 3.56 -3.67
N LYS A 62 -10.03 3.70 -4.96
CA LYS A 62 -10.59 4.94 -5.51
C LYS A 62 -11.94 5.30 -4.88
N VAL A 63 -12.77 4.30 -4.59
CA VAL A 63 -14.02 4.48 -3.84
C VAL A 63 -13.77 4.85 -2.37
N ARG A 64 -12.79 4.22 -1.70
CA ARG A 64 -12.42 4.53 -0.31
C ARG A 64 -11.83 5.92 -0.16
N GLU A 65 -10.99 6.39 -1.08
CA GLU A 65 -10.40 7.74 -1.07
C GLU A 65 -11.49 8.82 -1.22
N VAL A 66 -12.46 8.59 -2.12
CA VAL A 66 -13.63 9.46 -2.26
C VAL A 66 -14.49 9.46 -0.99
N ASN A 67 -14.61 8.32 -0.30
CA ASN A 67 -15.36 8.23 0.96
C ASN A 67 -14.61 8.82 2.16
N ALA A 68 -13.29 8.65 2.25
CA ALA A 68 -12.47 9.20 3.32
C ALA A 68 -12.44 10.73 3.27
N SER A 69 -12.31 11.30 2.06
CA SER A 69 -12.38 12.74 1.82
C SER A 69 -13.71 13.37 2.25
N ARG A 70 -14.81 12.60 2.24
CA ARG A 70 -16.14 13.06 2.70
C ARG A 70 -16.34 12.97 4.21
N ARG A 71 -15.52 12.19 4.92
CA ARG A 71 -15.69 11.92 6.37
C ARG A 71 -14.96 12.91 7.28
N TRP A 72 -14.13 13.78 6.72
CA TRP A 72 -13.47 14.90 7.42
C TRP A 72 -14.05 16.27 7.04
N ALA A 73 -15.06 16.31 6.18
CA ALA A 73 -15.80 17.52 5.80
C ALA A 73 -17.16 17.64 6.51
N GLY A 74 -17.33 16.98 7.65
CA GLY A 74 -18.53 17.05 8.48
C GLY A 74 -18.20 17.45 9.91
#